data_AF-A0A379G7L4-F1
#
_entry.id   AF-A0A379G7L4-F1
#
_cell.length_a   1.000
_cell.length_b   1.000
_cell.length_c   1.000
_cell.angle_alpha   90.00
_cell.angle_beta   90.00
_cell.angle_gamma   90.00
#
_symmetry.space_group_name_H-M   'P 1'
#
loop_
_entity.id
_entity.type
_entity.pdbx_description
1 polymer ?
#
loop_
_entity_poly.entity_id
_entity_poly.type
_entity_poly.pdbx_seq_one_letter_code
_entity_poly.pdbx_strand_id
1 'polypeptide(L)'
;MIAGREGIAALSLNAVAKEAGVSKGGLLHHFPSKQELIHALFIELLDIMDTRIAVIMTSDINTNGRFSRAYLHYIGELKESDESFQLAFLSLAMPMEPVLRKCWRDWMLQHLEDGDEFDNSYLGALVRYAADGLWLSALTEGPTLSEQERDAIIHRLTQISFEEIPFVSK
;
A
#
# COMPACT_ATOMS: atom_id res chain seq x y z
N MET A 1 7.44 -11.73 -9.32
CA MET A 1 7.17 -10.77 -10.43
C MET A 1 8.46 -10.01 -10.79
N ILE A 2 8.72 -9.69 -12.06
CA ILE A 2 9.95 -8.97 -12.51
C ILE A 2 10.16 -7.66 -11.73
N ALA A 3 9.11 -6.85 -11.57
CA ALA A 3 9.19 -5.57 -10.86
C ALA A 3 9.66 -5.70 -9.40
N GLY A 4 9.27 -6.77 -8.70
CA GLY A 4 9.69 -7.03 -7.32
C GLY A 4 11.13 -7.51 -7.17
N ARG A 5 11.70 -8.14 -8.20
CA ARG A 5 13.06 -8.72 -8.16
C ARG A 5 14.11 -7.77 -8.73
N GLU A 6 13.74 -7.03 -9.77
CA GLU A 6 14.69 -6.25 -10.59
C GLU A 6 14.32 -4.75 -10.64
N GLY A 7 13.21 -4.36 -10.00
CA GLY A 7 12.70 -3.00 -9.97
C GLY A 7 11.93 -2.57 -11.22
N ILE A 8 11.24 -1.43 -11.11
CA ILE A 8 10.41 -0.83 -12.18
C ILE A 8 11.24 -0.45 -13.42
N ALA A 9 12.52 -0.11 -13.22
CA ALA A 9 13.43 0.19 -14.31
C ALA A 9 13.61 -1.02 -15.25
N ALA A 10 13.73 -2.23 -14.68
CA ALA A 10 13.87 -3.48 -15.42
C ALA A 10 12.56 -3.96 -16.07
N LEU A 11 11.40 -3.47 -15.59
CA LEU A 11 10.11 -3.78 -16.19
C LEU A 11 10.05 -3.23 -17.62
N SER A 12 9.98 -4.13 -18.60
CA SER A 12 9.81 -3.78 -20.01
C SER A 12 8.85 -4.76 -20.67
N LEU A 13 8.16 -4.33 -21.73
CA LEU A 13 7.29 -5.21 -22.51
C LEU A 13 8.03 -6.45 -23.04
N ASN A 14 9.32 -6.31 -23.38
CA ASN A 14 10.13 -7.45 -23.79
C ASN A 14 10.39 -8.42 -22.64
N ALA A 15 10.75 -7.90 -21.45
CA ALA A 15 11.01 -8.72 -20.27
C ALA A 15 9.73 -9.45 -19.82
N VAL A 16 8.59 -8.75 -19.80
CA VAL A 16 7.30 -9.33 -19.44
C VAL A 16 6.83 -10.36 -20.47
N ALA A 17 6.96 -10.07 -21.77
CA ALA A 17 6.61 -11.04 -22.80
C ALA A 17 7.45 -12.33 -22.67
N LYS A 18 8.75 -12.19 -22.40
CA LYS A 18 9.66 -13.31 -22.16
C LYS A 18 9.26 -14.12 -20.93
N GLU A 19 8.99 -13.48 -19.79
CA GLU A 19 8.58 -14.15 -18.55
C GLU A 19 7.23 -14.84 -18.68
N ALA A 20 6.27 -14.19 -19.35
CA ALA A 20 4.93 -14.74 -19.56
C ALA A 20 4.85 -15.78 -20.68
N GLY A 21 5.96 -16.05 -21.40
CA GLY A 21 6.00 -17.00 -22.51
C GLY A 21 5.16 -16.59 -23.72
N VAL A 22 4.85 -15.29 -23.87
CA VAL A 22 4.04 -14.75 -24.98
C VAL A 22 4.91 -13.95 -25.95
N SER A 23 4.41 -13.72 -27.16
CA SER A 23 5.09 -12.82 -28.10
C SER A 23 4.94 -11.36 -27.66
N LYS A 24 5.92 -10.52 -28.01
CA LYS A 24 5.82 -9.07 -27.78
C LYS A 24 4.58 -8.47 -28.47
N GLY A 25 4.25 -8.95 -29.67
CA GLY A 25 3.03 -8.54 -30.37
C GLY A 25 1.77 -8.90 -29.60
N GLY A 26 1.70 -10.13 -29.06
CA GLY A 26 0.63 -10.59 -28.18
C GLY A 26 0.47 -9.72 -26.93
N LEU A 27 1.58 -9.39 -26.26
CA LEU A 27 1.54 -8.51 -25.08
C LEU A 27 1.11 -7.09 -25.44
N LEU A 28 1.57 -6.54 -26.56
CA LEU A 28 1.20 -5.19 -27.04
C LEU A 28 -0.30 -5.07 -27.36
N HIS A 29 -0.98 -6.16 -27.70
CA HIS A 29 -2.44 -6.16 -27.85
C HIS A 29 -3.18 -5.87 -26.53
N HIS A 30 -2.59 -6.26 -25.39
CA HIS A 30 -3.16 -6.01 -24.06
C HIS A 30 -2.63 -4.73 -23.43
N PHE A 31 -1.32 -4.48 -23.56
CA PHE A 31 -0.63 -3.33 -22.98
C PHE A 31 0.12 -2.57 -24.08
N PRO A 32 -0.51 -1.55 -24.69
CA PRO A 32 0.07 -0.81 -25.82
C PRO A 32 1.39 -0.10 -25.49
N SER A 33 1.67 0.13 -24.20
CA SER A 33 2.89 0.79 -23.73
C SER A 33 3.36 0.22 -22.39
N LYS A 34 4.63 0.51 -22.03
CA LYS A 34 5.15 0.24 -20.68
C LYS A 34 4.31 0.93 -19.60
N GLN A 35 3.78 2.12 -19.90
CA GLN A 35 2.96 2.89 -18.97
C GLN A 35 1.64 2.19 -18.67
N GLU A 36 0.95 1.69 -19.70
CA GLU A 36 -0.30 0.94 -19.54
C GLU A 36 -0.08 -0.37 -18.77
N LEU A 37 1.06 -1.02 -18.99
CA LEU A 37 1.45 -2.18 -18.20
C LEU A 37 1.67 -1.83 -16.72
N ILE A 38 2.41 -0.75 -16.42
CA ILE A 38 2.63 -0.29 -15.04
C ILE A 38 1.30 0.09 -14.38
N HIS A 39 0.42 0.76 -15.11
CA HIS A 39 -0.90 1.14 -14.62
C HIS A 39 -1.76 -0.09 -14.29
N ALA A 40 -1.88 -1.04 -15.22
CA ALA A 40 -2.63 -2.27 -14.97
C ALA A 40 -2.07 -3.07 -13.78
N LEU A 41 -0.74 -3.13 -13.67
CA LEU A 41 -0.09 -3.75 -12.53
C LEU A 41 -0.41 -3.03 -11.21
N PHE A 42 -0.45 -1.70 -11.22
CA PHE A 42 -0.80 -0.92 -10.04
C PHE A 42 -2.25 -1.14 -9.59
N ILE A 43 -3.19 -1.25 -10.54
CA ILE A 43 -4.60 -1.56 -10.23
C ILE A 43 -4.75 -2.96 -9.61
N GLU A 44 -4.15 -3.98 -10.23
CA GLU A 44 -4.16 -5.35 -9.68
C GLU A 44 -3.62 -5.39 -8.24
N LEU A 45 -2.57 -4.61 -7.98
CA LEU A 45 -1.98 -4.51 -6.66
C LEU A 45 -2.91 -3.84 -5.65
N LEU A 46 -3.61 -2.77 -6.02
CA LEU A 46 -4.63 -2.16 -5.17
C LEU A 46 -5.77 -3.14 -4.86
N ASP A 47 -6.21 -3.96 -5.82
CA ASP A 47 -7.25 -4.97 -5.61
C ASP A 47 -6.79 -6.07 -4.63
N ILE A 48 -5.52 -6.45 -4.68
CA ILE A 48 -4.90 -7.35 -3.69
C ILE A 48 -4.91 -6.70 -2.30
N MET A 49 -4.53 -5.43 -2.18
CA MET A 49 -4.59 -4.72 -0.89
C MET A 49 -6.01 -4.69 -0.35
N ASP A 50 -6.97 -4.30 -1.18
CA ASP A 50 -8.37 -4.17 -0.84
C ASP A 50 -8.91 -5.47 -0.25
N THR A 51 -8.64 -6.59 -0.94
CA THR A 51 -9.01 -7.94 -0.48
C THR A 51 -8.40 -8.27 0.89
N ARG A 52 -7.12 -7.92 1.12
CA ARG A 52 -6.42 -8.24 2.36
C ARG A 52 -6.89 -7.36 3.53
N ILE A 53 -7.06 -6.07 3.28
CA ILE A 53 -7.60 -5.12 4.25
C ILE A 53 -9.03 -5.52 4.62
N ALA A 54 -9.89 -5.86 3.67
CA ALA A 54 -11.25 -6.32 3.92
C ALA A 54 -11.31 -7.56 4.83
N VAL A 55 -10.38 -8.51 4.66
CA VAL A 55 -10.25 -9.68 5.56
C VAL A 55 -9.91 -9.25 6.99
N ILE A 56 -8.96 -8.35 7.17
CA ILE A 56 -8.58 -7.84 8.49
C ILE A 56 -9.75 -7.09 9.12
N MET A 57 -10.41 -6.21 8.37
CA MET A 57 -11.60 -5.47 8.80
C MET A 57 -12.73 -6.40 9.25
N THR A 58 -12.96 -7.50 8.54
CA THR A 58 -14.01 -8.48 8.89
C THR A 58 -13.71 -9.18 10.22
N SER A 59 -12.44 -9.37 10.56
CA SER A 59 -12.02 -9.95 11.84
C SER A 59 -12.04 -8.98 13.02
N ASP A 60 -12.14 -7.68 12.76
CA ASP A 60 -12.14 -6.63 13.78
C ASP A 60 -13.56 -6.29 14.25
N ILE A 61 -13.91 -6.78 15.44
CA ILE A 61 -15.21 -6.53 16.06
C ILE A 61 -15.44 -5.05 16.40
N ASN A 62 -14.37 -4.27 16.57
CA ASN A 62 -14.50 -2.84 16.85
C ASN A 62 -14.65 -2.08 15.52
N THR A 63 -15.73 -1.33 15.38
CA THR A 63 -15.98 -0.53 14.18
C THR A 63 -15.16 0.75 14.17
N ASN A 64 -14.89 1.35 15.33
CA ASN A 64 -14.20 2.64 15.44
C ASN A 64 -12.76 2.54 14.93
N GLY A 65 -12.33 3.35 13.96
CA GLY A 65 -10.99 3.37 13.37
C GLY A 65 -10.59 2.09 12.65
N ARG A 66 -11.58 1.27 12.26
CA ARG A 66 -11.35 -0.08 11.72
C ARG A 66 -10.53 -0.06 10.44
N PHE A 67 -10.82 0.86 9.51
CA PHE A 67 -10.06 0.93 8.27
C PHE A 67 -8.61 1.30 8.55
N SER A 68 -8.35 2.31 9.38
CA SER A 68 -6.99 2.76 9.72
C SER A 68 -6.18 1.68 10.44
N ARG A 69 -6.82 0.91 11.34
CA ARG A 69 -6.18 -0.27 11.96
C ARG A 69 -5.87 -1.36 10.95
N ALA A 70 -6.84 -1.71 10.10
CA ALA A 70 -6.64 -2.75 9.11
C ALA A 70 -5.53 -2.37 8.11
N TYR A 71 -5.50 -1.11 7.70
CA TYR A 71 -4.42 -0.54 6.90
C TYR A 71 -3.06 -0.63 7.61
N LEU A 72 -2.99 -0.25 8.89
CA LEU A 72 -1.77 -0.35 9.70
C LEU A 72 -1.26 -1.80 9.76
N HIS A 73 -2.12 -2.76 10.08
CA HIS A 73 -1.71 -4.16 10.19
C HIS A 73 -1.32 -4.75 8.84
N TYR A 74 -1.97 -4.35 7.76
CA TYR A 74 -1.59 -4.82 6.43
C TYR A 74 -0.25 -4.23 5.97
N ILE A 75 -0.12 -2.90 5.97
CA ILE A 75 1.05 -2.19 5.43
C ILE A 75 2.23 -2.21 6.41
N GLY A 76 1.95 -1.94 7.68
CA GLY A 76 2.96 -1.82 8.72
C GLY A 76 3.61 -3.15 9.11
N GLU A 77 3.02 -4.29 8.76
CA GLU A 77 3.58 -5.62 9.00
C GLU A 77 4.20 -6.28 7.76
N LEU A 78 4.17 -5.62 6.59
CA LEU A 78 4.80 -6.12 5.36
C LEU A 78 6.26 -6.50 5.61
N LYS A 79 6.63 -7.71 5.17
CA LYS A 79 8.00 -8.20 5.15
C LYS A 79 8.55 -8.15 3.74
N GLU A 80 9.87 -8.04 3.59
CA GLU A 80 10.52 -8.09 2.28
C GLU A 80 10.18 -9.36 1.49
N SER A 81 9.90 -10.46 2.18
CA SER A 81 9.50 -11.73 1.58
C SER A 81 8.06 -11.77 1.06
N ASP A 82 7.23 -10.79 1.41
CA ASP A 82 5.82 -10.78 1.04
C ASP A 82 5.66 -10.32 -0.42
N GLU A 83 4.78 -10.99 -1.17
CA GLU A 83 4.48 -10.57 -2.54
C GLU A 83 3.94 -9.14 -2.60
N SER A 84 3.24 -8.71 -1.54
CA SER A 84 2.75 -7.35 -1.35
C SER A 84 3.85 -6.29 -1.18
N PHE A 85 5.10 -6.68 -0.90
CA PHE A 85 6.25 -5.76 -0.90
C PHE A 85 6.51 -5.14 -2.28
N GLN A 86 6.02 -5.79 -3.34
CA GLN A 86 6.07 -5.26 -4.71
C GLN A 86 5.29 -3.93 -4.85
N LEU A 87 4.28 -3.74 -4.00
CA LEU A 87 3.46 -2.54 -3.94
C LEU A 87 4.21 -1.36 -3.32
N ALA A 88 4.96 -1.62 -2.25
CA ALA A 88 5.93 -0.69 -1.67
C ALA A 88 7.04 -0.30 -2.66
N PHE A 89 7.41 -1.18 -3.59
CA PHE A 89 8.36 -0.80 -4.63
C PHE A 89 7.72 0.07 -5.71
N LEU A 90 6.50 -0.25 -6.15
CA LEU A 90 5.77 0.50 -7.18
C LEU A 90 5.31 1.88 -6.72
N SER A 91 5.04 2.05 -5.43
CA SER A 91 4.73 3.35 -4.83
C SER A 91 5.87 4.36 -5.01
N LEU A 92 7.14 3.93 -5.13
CA LEU A 92 8.27 4.82 -5.44
C LEU A 92 8.18 5.50 -6.81
N ALA A 93 7.41 4.95 -7.76
CA ALA A 93 7.16 5.61 -9.05
C ALA A 93 6.09 6.71 -8.97
N MET A 94 5.25 6.71 -7.93
CA MET A 94 4.14 7.65 -7.81
C MET A 94 4.56 9.12 -7.92
N PRO A 95 5.65 9.62 -7.29
CA PRO A 95 6.04 11.03 -7.44
C PRO A 95 6.25 11.48 -8.89
N MET A 96 6.69 10.58 -9.78
CA MET A 96 6.93 10.88 -11.19
C MET A 96 5.76 10.52 -12.10
N GLU A 97 4.78 9.76 -11.62
CA GLU A 97 3.67 9.25 -12.41
C GLU A 97 2.30 9.78 -11.92
N PRO A 98 1.73 10.85 -12.52
CA PRO A 98 0.48 11.47 -12.06
C PRO A 98 -0.73 10.53 -12.02
N VAL A 99 -0.80 9.59 -12.96
CA VAL A 99 -1.89 8.61 -13.03
C VAL A 99 -1.88 7.71 -11.80
N LEU A 100 -0.71 7.19 -11.42
CA LEU A 100 -0.58 6.31 -10.25
C LEU A 100 -0.94 7.06 -8.95
N ARG A 101 -0.51 8.33 -8.82
CA ARG A 101 -0.91 9.18 -7.68
C ARG A 101 -2.42 9.35 -7.61
N LYS A 102 -3.08 9.54 -8.76
CA LYS A 102 -4.52 9.69 -8.84
C LYS A 102 -5.21 8.39 -8.40
N CYS A 103 -4.76 7.23 -8.91
CA CYS A 103 -5.30 5.92 -8.52
C CYS A 103 -5.19 5.69 -7.01
N TRP A 104 -4.00 5.91 -6.43
CA TRP A 104 -3.79 5.79 -4.98
C TRP A 104 -4.71 6.71 -4.17
N ARG A 105 -4.79 8.00 -4.58
CA ARG A 105 -5.64 8.99 -3.92
C ARG A 105 -7.11 8.59 -3.98
N ASP A 106 -7.60 8.16 -5.15
CA ASP A 106 -8.99 7.78 -5.33
C ASP A 106 -9.32 6.52 -4.52
N TRP A 107 -8.44 5.52 -4.52
CA TRP A 107 -8.57 4.31 -3.69
C TRP A 107 -8.63 4.61 -2.19
N MET A 108 -7.77 5.51 -1.70
CA MET A 108 -7.78 5.95 -0.30
C MET A 108 -9.06 6.71 0.04
N LEU A 109 -9.50 7.63 -0.83
CA LEU A 109 -10.73 8.39 -0.60
C LEU A 109 -11.97 7.51 -0.57
N GLN A 110 -12.05 6.49 -1.43
CA GLN A 110 -13.14 5.52 -1.41
C GLN A 110 -13.24 4.80 -0.07
N HIS A 111 -12.12 4.37 0.51
CA HIS A 111 -12.11 3.77 1.85
C HIS A 111 -12.52 4.75 2.95
N LEU A 112 -12.18 6.03 2.81
CA LEU A 112 -12.53 7.07 3.78
C LEU A 112 -13.99 7.50 3.69
N GLU A 113 -14.63 7.36 2.52
CA GLU A 113 -16.08 7.57 2.36
C GLU A 113 -16.90 6.59 3.22
N ASP A 114 -16.44 5.33 3.33
CA ASP A 114 -17.03 4.31 4.19
C ASP A 114 -16.43 4.29 5.61
N GLY A 115 -15.37 5.07 5.84
CA GLY A 115 -14.67 5.17 7.12
C GLY A 115 -15.44 5.99 8.15
N ASP A 116 -15.17 5.75 9.43
CA ASP A 116 -15.82 6.48 10.52
C ASP A 116 -15.11 7.80 10.88
N GLU A 117 -15.53 8.41 11.99
CA GLU A 117 -14.96 9.65 12.50
C GLU A 117 -13.46 9.53 12.82
N PHE A 118 -13.02 8.40 13.39
CA PHE A 118 -11.60 8.17 13.66
C PHE A 118 -10.82 8.04 12.36
N ASP A 119 -11.31 7.24 11.41
CA ASP A 119 -10.65 7.06 10.11
C ASP A 119 -10.48 8.39 9.36
N ASN A 120 -11.47 9.26 9.45
CA ASN A 120 -11.48 10.60 8.85
C ASN A 120 -10.78 11.67 9.71
N SER A 121 -10.31 11.33 10.91
CA SER A 121 -9.62 12.26 11.81
C SER A 121 -8.13 12.40 11.49
N TYR A 122 -7.49 13.40 12.12
CA TYR A 122 -6.04 13.55 12.06
C TYR A 122 -5.31 12.37 12.74
N LEU A 123 -5.93 11.68 13.71
CA LEU A 123 -5.35 10.48 14.32
C LEU A 123 -5.42 9.28 13.37
N GLY A 124 -6.51 9.11 12.62
CA GLY A 124 -6.59 8.13 11.54
C GLY A 124 -5.52 8.38 10.47
N ALA A 125 -5.34 9.63 10.06
CA ALA A 125 -4.27 10.02 9.15
C ALA A 125 -2.88 9.74 9.73
N LEU A 126 -2.64 10.06 11.02
CA LEU A 126 -1.38 9.76 11.71
C LEU A 126 -1.06 8.27 11.68
N VAL A 127 -2.04 7.41 11.96
CA VAL A 127 -1.87 5.95 11.92
C VAL A 127 -1.49 5.48 10.52
N ARG A 128 -2.21 5.91 9.48
CA ARG A 128 -1.93 5.52 8.09
C ARG A 128 -0.57 6.04 7.60
N TYR A 129 -0.22 7.29 7.90
CA TYR A 129 1.08 7.85 7.51
C TYR A 129 2.26 7.23 8.25
N ALA A 130 2.07 6.86 9.52
CA ALA A 130 3.10 6.13 10.25
C ALA A 130 3.29 4.71 9.70
N ALA A 131 2.20 4.03 9.32
CA ALA A 131 2.27 2.75 8.61
C ALA A 131 3.04 2.90 7.29
N ASP A 132 2.76 3.97 6.53
CA ASP A 132 3.50 4.27 5.30
C ASP A 132 4.99 4.51 5.56
N GLY A 133 5.32 5.22 6.64
CA GLY A 133 6.69 5.47 7.06
C GLY A 133 7.46 4.20 7.40
N LEU A 134 6.83 3.22 8.05
CA LEU A 134 7.49 1.97 8.46
C LEU A 134 7.98 1.13 7.27
N TRP A 135 7.18 0.99 6.22
CA TRP A 135 7.62 0.25 5.03
C TRP A 135 8.62 1.07 4.21
N LEU A 136 8.41 2.40 4.12
CA LEU A 136 9.29 3.26 3.34
C LEU A 136 10.68 3.33 3.94
N SER A 137 10.79 3.46 5.27
CA SER A 137 12.08 3.47 5.96
C SER A 137 12.83 2.16 5.76
N ALA A 138 12.14 1.03 5.83
CA ALA A 138 12.74 -0.28 5.53
C ALA A 138 13.32 -0.33 4.11
N LEU A 139 12.63 0.28 3.13
CA LEU A 139 13.06 0.31 1.73
C LEU A 139 14.20 1.30 1.45
N THR A 140 14.22 2.47 2.10
CA THR A 140 15.18 3.54 1.77
C THR A 140 16.37 3.62 2.72
N GLU A 141 16.19 3.28 3.99
CA GLU A 141 17.20 3.41 5.04
C GLU A 141 17.81 2.05 5.43
N GLY A 142 17.09 0.95 5.14
CA GLY A 142 17.42 -0.37 5.67
C GLY A 142 17.01 -0.52 7.14
N PRO A 143 17.54 -1.53 7.87
CA PRO A 143 17.19 -1.76 9.26
C PRO A 143 17.66 -0.62 10.19
N THR A 144 16.76 0.31 10.51
CA THR A 144 17.01 1.42 11.45
C THR A 144 16.38 1.19 12.83
N LEU A 145 15.48 0.21 12.94
CA LEU A 145 14.80 -0.20 14.16
C LEU A 145 15.01 -1.70 14.37
N SER A 146 15.10 -2.12 15.64
CA SER A 146 14.95 -3.53 15.99
C SER A 146 13.51 -4.01 15.75
N GLU A 147 13.33 -5.33 15.60
CA GLU A 147 11.98 -5.94 15.49
C GLU A 147 11.11 -5.55 16.69
N GLN A 148 11.70 -5.51 17.90
CA GLN A 148 11.00 -5.12 19.12
C GLN A 148 10.51 -3.66 19.08
N GLU A 149 11.33 -2.73 18.57
CA GLU A 149 10.92 -1.33 18.43
C GLU A 149 9.84 -1.16 17.37
N ARG A 150 9.93 -1.90 16.26
CA ARG A 150 8.91 -1.91 15.21
C ARG A 150 7.57 -2.41 15.76
N ASP A 151 7.57 -3.54 16.46
CA ASP A 151 6.38 -4.11 17.09
C ASP A 151 5.78 -3.15 18.13
N ALA A 152 6.63 -2.46 18.90
CA ALA A 152 6.18 -1.44 19.85
C ALA A 152 5.49 -0.25 19.16
N ILE A 153 5.98 0.18 17.99
CA ILE A 153 5.34 1.23 17.19
C ILE A 153 3.97 0.76 16.69
N ILE A 154 3.90 -0.43 16.07
CA ILE A 154 2.63 -0.99 15.55
C ILE A 154 1.63 -1.14 16.70
N HIS A 155 2.06 -1.65 17.85
CA HIS A 155 1.22 -1.76 19.03
C HIS A 155 0.72 -0.38 19.50
N ARG A 156 1.59 0.63 19.57
CA ARG A 156 1.19 1.98 19.99
C ARG A 156 0.20 2.62 19.01
N LEU A 157 0.43 2.52 17.70
CA LEU A 157 -0.48 3.03 16.68
C LEU A 157 -1.84 2.30 16.73
N THR A 158 -1.83 1.00 17.02
CA THR A 158 -3.05 0.23 17.28
C THR A 158 -3.80 0.77 18.49
N GLN A 159 -3.12 1.08 19.60
CA GLN A 159 -3.76 1.69 20.77
C GLN A 159 -4.36 3.07 20.48
N ILE A 160 -3.68 3.91 19.69
CA ILE A 160 -4.19 5.24 19.29
C ILE A 160 -5.55 5.12 18.58
N SER A 161 -5.79 4.05 17.83
CA SER A 161 -7.09 3.82 17.16
C SER A 161 -8.28 3.54 18.10
N PHE A 162 -8.01 3.36 19.39
CA PHE A 162 -9.01 3.21 20.44
C PHE A 162 -9.11 4.44 21.34
N GLU A 163 -8.28 5.46 21.12
CA GLU A 163 -8.31 6.71 21.88
C GLU A 163 -9.47 7.60 21.40
N GLU A 164 -10.05 8.39 22.30
CA GLU A 164 -10.98 9.45 21.94
C GLU A 164 -10.23 10.53 21.14
N ILE A 165 -10.87 11.06 20.09
CA ILE A 165 -10.29 12.14 19.29
C ILE A 165 -10.32 13.41 20.15
N PRO A 166 -9.17 13.96 20.57
CA PRO A 166 -9.15 15.22 21.31
C PRO A 166 -9.78 16.31 20.44
N PHE A 167 -10.67 17.12 21.04
CA PHE A 167 -11.26 18.27 20.37
C PHE A 167 -10.15 19.19 19.86
N VAL A 168 -9.98 19.24 18.53
CA VAL A 168 -9.26 20.33 17.89
C VAL A 168 -10.26 21.46 17.76
N SER A 169 -10.26 22.39 18.71
CA SER A 169 -11.01 23.64 18.60
C SER A 169 -10.66 24.31 17.26
N LYS A 170 -11.68 24.50 16.41
CA LYS A 170 -11.61 25.25 15.15
C LYS A 170 -11.11 26.68 15.38
#